data_AF-A0A7Y2WVB5-F1
#
_entry.id   AF-A0A7Y2WVB5-F1
#
_cell.length_a   1.000
_cell.length_b   1.000
_cell.length_c   1.000
_cell.angle_alpha   90.00
_cell.angle_beta   90.00
_cell.angle_gamma   90.00
#
_symmetry.space_group_name_H-M   'P 1'
#
loop_
_entity.id
_entity.type
_entity.pdbx_description
1 polymer ?
#
loop_
_entity_poly.entity_id
_entity_poly.type
_entity_poly.pdbx_seq_one_letter_code
_entity_poly.pdbx_strand_id
1 'polypeptide(L)'
;MKTKSPFRTGDSVIVKPDIHDPDLGMGIGGWQGIISEVNEAEQLICVDWDSQTLAAMPAAVIDRCEEQGLGWDQMYLGFSDVQTAPRRDTPAQRAQTLARLHAEHQWSHLGVEGAQIQAVIGAVDPDDQWAIYEAWETHLHQVLRFPFEAIVAEAPDRGPLHQGDRMTVQAITDTDDLRGLIVACTHQRHRTHFPLCDLEVLDHRSPNHDPVKIYVVWFANR
;
A
#
# COMPACT_ATOMS: atom_id res chain seq x y z
N MET A 1 -11.20 -29.38 33.01
CA MET A 1 -12.29 -28.38 32.96
C MET A 1 -11.86 -27.30 31.99
N LYS A 2 -12.66 -26.95 30.98
CA LYS A 2 -12.38 -25.78 30.15
C LYS A 2 -12.58 -24.54 31.02
N THR A 3 -11.54 -23.72 31.18
CA THR A 3 -11.60 -22.49 31.95
C THR A 3 -12.51 -21.52 31.19
N LYS A 4 -13.56 -21.03 31.83
CA LYS A 4 -14.46 -20.04 31.22
C LYS A 4 -13.73 -18.71 31.05
N SER A 5 -14.01 -17.98 29.97
CA SER A 5 -13.36 -16.69 29.75
C SER A 5 -13.69 -15.71 30.89
N PRO A 6 -12.68 -14.98 31.43
CA PRO A 6 -12.93 -13.86 32.34
C PRO A 6 -13.41 -12.60 31.60
N PHE A 7 -13.37 -12.60 30.26
CA PHE A 7 -13.67 -11.46 29.40
C PHE A 7 -14.88 -11.70 28.49
N ARG A 8 -15.44 -10.62 27.96
CA ARG A 8 -16.54 -10.61 26.99
C ARG A 8 -16.24 -9.66 25.83
N THR A 9 -16.86 -9.91 24.68
CA THR A 9 -16.86 -8.97 23.56
C THR A 9 -17.34 -7.59 24.02
N GLY A 10 -16.60 -6.54 23.63
CA GLY A 10 -16.83 -5.15 24.01
C GLY A 10 -16.06 -4.69 25.25
N ASP A 11 -15.45 -5.59 26.02
CA ASP A 11 -14.58 -5.21 27.12
C ASP A 11 -13.31 -4.51 26.59
N SER A 12 -12.83 -3.49 27.30
CA SER A 12 -11.55 -2.85 27.00
C SER A 12 -10.44 -3.48 27.82
N VAL A 13 -9.33 -3.79 27.16
CA VAL A 13 -8.20 -4.50 27.76
C VAL A 13 -6.87 -3.87 27.37
N ILE A 14 -5.91 -3.96 28.27
CA ILE A 14 -4.51 -3.57 28.06
C ILE A 14 -3.63 -4.80 28.16
N VAL A 15 -2.66 -4.90 27.26
CA VAL A 15 -1.64 -5.94 27.24
C VAL A 15 -0.68 -5.73 28.41
N LYS A 16 -0.39 -6.80 29.15
CA LYS A 16 0.53 -6.78 30.29
C LYS A 16 1.96 -6.48 29.86
N PRO A 17 2.82 -5.99 30.79
CA PRO A 17 4.24 -5.87 30.52
C PRO A 17 4.87 -7.18 30.03
N ASP A 18 5.95 -7.07 29.25
CA ASP A 18 6.77 -8.18 28.75
C ASP A 18 6.09 -9.14 27.74
N ILE A 19 4.84 -8.87 27.35
CA ILE A 19 4.19 -9.58 26.25
C ILE A 19 4.76 -9.09 24.92
N HIS A 20 5.05 -10.05 24.04
CA HIS A 20 5.56 -9.81 22.71
C HIS A 20 4.55 -10.29 21.67
N ASP A 21 4.51 -9.58 20.56
CA ASP A 21 3.82 -9.97 19.35
C ASP A 21 4.31 -11.37 18.90
N PRO A 22 3.42 -12.34 18.68
CA PRO A 22 3.81 -13.71 18.32
C PRO A 22 4.40 -13.83 16.90
N ASP A 23 4.04 -12.92 16.00
CA ASP A 23 4.45 -12.95 14.59
C ASP A 23 5.72 -12.12 14.35
N LEU A 24 5.81 -10.95 15.00
CA LEU A 24 6.89 -9.98 14.80
C LEU A 24 7.95 -10.01 15.90
N GLY A 25 7.63 -10.58 17.08
CA GLY A 25 8.51 -10.65 18.24
C GLY A 25 8.76 -9.30 18.93
N MET A 26 7.97 -8.28 18.62
CA MET A 26 8.12 -6.94 19.21
C MET A 26 7.35 -6.83 20.54
N GLY A 27 7.85 -6.02 21.48
CA GLY A 27 7.14 -5.78 22.74
C GLY A 27 5.85 -4.99 22.51
N ILE A 28 4.71 -5.56 22.89
CA ILE A 28 3.37 -4.95 22.78
C ILE A 28 2.75 -4.65 24.14
N GLY A 29 3.53 -4.79 25.22
CA GLY A 29 3.10 -4.39 26.56
C GLY A 29 2.61 -2.94 26.61
N GLY A 30 1.43 -2.72 27.19
CA GLY A 30 0.77 -1.42 27.24
C GLY A 30 -0.10 -1.08 26.04
N TRP A 31 -0.11 -1.90 24.97
CA TRP A 31 -1.08 -1.76 23.89
C TRP A 31 -2.48 -2.05 24.42
N GLN A 32 -3.48 -1.34 23.93
CA GLN A 32 -4.84 -1.45 24.43
C GLN A 32 -5.86 -1.37 23.30
N GLY A 33 -6.97 -2.08 23.50
CA GLY A 33 -8.02 -2.20 22.51
C GLY A 33 -9.35 -2.64 23.11
N ILE A 34 -10.25 -3.07 22.22
CA ILE A 34 -11.57 -3.61 22.53
C ILE A 34 -11.62 -5.06 22.05
N ILE A 35 -12.17 -5.94 22.87
CA ILE A 35 -12.36 -7.34 22.48
C ILE A 35 -13.45 -7.44 21.41
N SER A 36 -13.09 -7.92 20.22
CA SER A 36 -14.02 -8.20 19.12
C SER A 36 -14.53 -9.65 19.16
N GLU A 37 -13.69 -10.59 19.60
CA GLU A 37 -14.02 -12.02 19.67
C GLU A 37 -13.47 -12.70 20.93
N VAL A 38 -14.18 -13.71 21.44
CA VAL A 38 -13.73 -14.58 22.53
C VAL A 38 -13.80 -16.05 22.11
N ASN A 39 -12.64 -16.70 22.01
CA ASN A 39 -12.52 -18.13 21.74
C ASN A 39 -12.18 -18.90 23.03
N GLU A 40 -13.21 -19.40 23.71
CA GLU A 40 -13.04 -20.19 24.93
C GLU A 40 -12.35 -21.55 24.70
N ALA A 41 -12.42 -22.12 23.50
CA ALA A 41 -11.79 -23.41 23.22
C ALA A 41 -10.26 -23.29 23.20
N GLU A 42 -9.75 -22.20 22.65
CA GLU A 42 -8.32 -21.91 22.50
C GLU A 42 -7.78 -20.99 23.59
N GLN A 43 -8.66 -20.45 24.46
CA GLN A 43 -8.31 -19.49 25.51
C GLN A 43 -7.72 -18.19 24.95
N LEU A 44 -8.22 -17.77 23.79
CA LEU A 44 -7.80 -16.57 23.07
C LEU A 44 -8.92 -15.55 22.99
N ILE A 45 -8.55 -14.28 22.94
CA ILE A 45 -9.42 -13.16 22.58
C ILE A 45 -8.83 -12.46 21.36
N CYS A 46 -9.68 -12.01 20.44
CA CYS A 46 -9.27 -11.05 19.43
C CYS A 46 -9.45 -9.64 19.99
N VAL A 47 -8.41 -8.82 19.93
CA VAL A 47 -8.41 -7.43 20.39
C VAL A 47 -8.23 -6.53 19.18
N ASP A 48 -9.21 -5.67 18.94
CA ASP A 48 -9.09 -4.58 17.97
C ASP A 48 -8.38 -3.41 18.65
N TRP A 49 -7.25 -2.97 18.11
CA TRP A 49 -6.48 -1.89 18.71
C TRP A 49 -7.24 -0.56 18.70
N ASP A 50 -7.17 0.16 19.82
CA ASP A 50 -7.81 1.47 19.93
C ASP A 50 -7.01 2.54 19.17
N SER A 51 -7.63 3.70 18.94
CA SER A 51 -7.03 4.81 18.19
C SER A 51 -5.69 5.29 18.75
N GLN A 52 -5.47 5.21 20.07
CA GLN A 52 -4.19 5.63 20.67
C GLN A 52 -3.08 4.62 20.41
N THR A 53 -3.38 3.32 20.52
CA THR A 53 -2.43 2.25 20.19
C THR A 53 -2.06 2.33 18.71
N LEU A 54 -3.06 2.49 17.84
CA LEU A 54 -2.85 2.61 16.40
C LEU A 54 -2.03 3.86 16.03
N ALA A 55 -2.34 5.02 16.62
CA ALA A 55 -1.59 6.24 16.36
C ALA A 55 -0.14 6.20 16.90
N ALA A 56 0.12 5.42 17.93
CA ALA A 56 1.46 5.22 18.49
C ALA A 56 2.21 4.05 17.86
N MET A 57 1.56 3.24 17.02
CA MET A 57 2.18 2.12 16.34
C MET A 57 3.28 2.63 15.41
N PRO A 58 4.52 2.10 15.49
CA PRO A 58 5.56 2.49 14.55
C PRO A 58 5.17 2.15 13.11
N ALA A 59 5.36 3.09 12.19
CA ALA A 59 5.07 2.90 10.76
C ALA A 59 5.69 1.60 10.19
N ALA A 60 6.93 1.29 10.57
CA ALA A 60 7.64 0.09 10.14
C ALA A 60 6.96 -1.23 10.55
N VAL A 61 6.11 -1.23 11.58
CA VAL A 61 5.31 -2.40 11.98
C VAL A 61 4.16 -2.60 11.01
N ILE A 62 3.44 -1.51 10.67
CA ILE A 62 2.35 -1.53 9.70
C ILE A 62 2.89 -1.95 8.33
N ASP A 63 3.99 -1.34 7.88
CA ASP A 63 4.65 -1.68 6.61
C ASP A 63 4.98 -3.17 6.53
N ARG A 64 5.62 -3.70 7.58
CA ARG A 64 5.99 -5.11 7.64
C ARG A 64 4.77 -6.03 7.66
N CYS A 65 3.68 -5.63 8.33
CA CYS A 65 2.43 -6.39 8.31
C CYS A 65 1.81 -6.43 6.92
N GLU A 66 1.72 -5.28 6.22
CA GLU A 66 1.20 -5.20 4.86
C GLU A 66 2.04 -6.04 3.88
N GLU A 67 3.37 -5.97 3.97
CA GLU A 67 4.30 -6.81 3.17
C GLU A 67 4.12 -8.32 3.43
N GLN A 68 3.75 -8.71 4.65
CA GLN A 68 3.60 -10.12 5.05
C GLN A 68 2.15 -10.63 4.96
N GLY A 69 1.19 -9.77 4.60
CA GLY A 69 -0.24 -10.09 4.61
C GLY A 69 -0.81 -10.35 6.01
N LEU A 70 -0.24 -9.71 7.04
CA LEU A 70 -0.67 -9.80 8.44
C LEU A 70 -1.60 -8.64 8.79
N GLY A 71 -2.56 -8.89 9.70
CA GLY A 71 -3.40 -7.82 10.26
C GLY A 71 -2.64 -7.05 11.33
N TRP A 72 -2.39 -5.75 11.11
CA TRP A 72 -1.75 -4.89 12.11
C TRP A 72 -2.74 -4.24 13.08
N ASP A 73 -4.03 -4.19 12.75
CA ASP A 73 -5.04 -3.45 13.52
C ASP A 73 -5.80 -4.28 14.57
N GLN A 74 -5.56 -5.59 14.59
CA GLN A 74 -6.13 -6.54 15.53
C GLN A 74 -5.16 -7.67 15.85
N MET A 75 -5.34 -8.33 17.00
CA MET A 75 -4.48 -9.46 17.39
C MET A 75 -5.20 -10.45 18.30
N TYR A 76 -4.90 -11.74 18.12
CA TYR A 76 -5.29 -12.79 19.05
C TYR A 76 -4.30 -12.90 20.21
N LEU A 77 -4.79 -12.78 21.45
CA LEU A 77 -4.00 -12.85 22.67
C LEU A 77 -4.59 -13.83 23.67
N GLY A 78 -3.74 -14.43 24.51
CA GLY A 78 -4.17 -15.29 25.60
C GLY A 78 -4.91 -14.53 26.69
N PHE A 79 -5.86 -15.20 27.36
CA PHE A 79 -6.54 -14.61 28.54
C PHE A 79 -5.55 -14.15 29.63
N SER A 80 -4.39 -14.80 29.71
CA SER A 80 -3.32 -14.46 30.65
C SER A 80 -2.55 -13.20 30.31
N ASP A 81 -2.60 -12.74 29.06
CA ASP A 81 -1.67 -11.75 28.52
C ASP A 81 -2.20 -10.32 28.65
N VAL A 82 -3.49 -10.20 29.01
CA VAL A 82 -4.17 -8.93 29.15
C VAL A 82 -4.79 -8.75 30.53
N GLN A 83 -5.19 -7.53 30.82
CA GLN A 83 -6.02 -7.16 31.95
C GLN A 83 -7.04 -6.09 31.53
N THR A 84 -8.14 -5.97 32.26
CA THR A 84 -9.15 -4.93 31.99
C THR A 84 -8.56 -3.53 32.13
N ALA A 85 -8.94 -2.62 31.24
CA ALA A 85 -8.54 -1.22 31.30
C ALA A 85 -9.73 -0.29 31.02
N PRO A 86 -9.71 0.97 31.50
CA PRO A 86 -10.69 1.96 31.11
C PRO A 86 -10.57 2.26 29.61
N ARG A 87 -11.69 2.28 28.90
CA ARG A 87 -11.76 2.65 27.49
C ARG A 87 -11.17 4.06 27.25
N ARG A 88 -10.36 4.21 26.20
CA ARG A 88 -9.64 5.45 25.88
C ARG A 88 -10.18 6.23 24.67
N ASP A 89 -11.04 5.62 23.88
CA ASP A 89 -11.54 6.21 22.64
C ASP A 89 -13.00 5.81 22.31
N THR A 90 -13.47 6.28 21.16
CA THR A 90 -14.78 5.94 20.60
C THR A 90 -14.62 5.21 19.26
N PRO A 91 -15.64 4.48 18.79
CA PRO A 91 -15.58 3.83 17.48
C PRO A 91 -15.29 4.79 16.33
N ALA A 92 -15.79 6.03 16.41
CA ALA A 92 -15.54 7.07 15.40
C ALA A 92 -14.05 7.49 15.36
N GLN A 93 -13.40 7.64 16.52
CA GLN A 93 -11.96 7.95 16.59
C GLN A 93 -11.11 6.81 16.07
N ARG A 94 -11.46 5.55 16.39
CA ARG A 94 -10.80 4.37 15.82
C ARG A 94 -10.93 4.35 14.30
N ALA A 95 -12.15 4.51 13.77
CA ALA A 95 -12.40 4.53 12.33
C ALA A 95 -11.61 5.63 11.60
N GLN A 96 -11.55 6.84 12.18
CA GLN A 96 -10.75 7.93 11.62
C GLN A 96 -9.24 7.60 11.61
N THR A 97 -8.75 6.98 12.67
CA THR A 97 -7.33 6.59 12.78
C THR A 97 -6.99 5.49 11.78
N LEU A 98 -7.86 4.49 11.64
CA LEU A 98 -7.73 3.44 10.63
C LEU A 98 -7.71 4.01 9.22
N ALA A 99 -8.69 4.85 8.86
CA ALA A 99 -8.79 5.42 7.51
C ALA A 99 -7.51 6.20 7.15
N ARG A 100 -6.98 6.98 8.10
CA ARG A 100 -5.70 7.67 7.94
C ARG A 100 -4.53 6.71 7.73
N LEU A 101 -4.39 5.69 8.57
CA LEU A 101 -3.29 4.72 8.46
C LEU A 101 -3.37 3.88 7.18
N HIS A 102 -4.56 3.44 6.78
CA HIS A 102 -4.74 2.74 5.49
C HIS A 102 -4.33 3.60 4.31
N ALA A 103 -4.66 4.90 4.31
CA ALA A 103 -4.21 5.83 3.27
C ALA A 103 -2.68 6.06 3.30
N GLU A 104 -2.08 6.13 4.49
CA GLU A 104 -0.64 6.31 4.66
C GLU A 104 0.17 5.08 4.21
N HIS A 105 -0.38 3.87 4.39
CA HIS A 105 0.29 2.59 4.15
C HIS A 105 -0.28 1.80 2.95
N GLN A 106 -1.12 2.42 2.12
CA GLN A 106 -1.83 1.76 1.01
C GLN A 106 -0.90 0.97 0.08
N TRP A 107 0.30 1.49 -0.14
CA TRP A 107 1.28 0.91 -1.06
C TRP A 107 2.39 0.12 -0.38
N SER A 108 2.39 -0.01 0.95
CA SER A 108 3.51 -0.61 1.68
C SER A 108 3.78 -2.06 1.31
N HIS A 109 2.75 -2.81 0.89
CA HIS A 109 2.90 -4.18 0.39
C HIS A 109 3.79 -4.30 -0.88
N LEU A 110 4.07 -3.19 -1.57
CA LEU A 110 4.99 -3.12 -2.71
C LEU A 110 6.43 -2.75 -2.30
N GLY A 111 6.72 -2.63 -0.99
CA GLY A 111 8.06 -2.34 -0.48
C GLY A 111 8.62 -1.00 -0.98
N VAL A 112 9.82 -1.03 -1.57
CA VAL A 112 10.53 0.18 -2.04
C VAL A 112 9.75 0.87 -3.15
N GLU A 113 9.16 0.10 -4.08
CA GLU A 113 8.32 0.65 -5.14
C GLU A 113 7.10 1.37 -4.55
N GLY A 114 6.47 0.78 -3.53
CA GLY A 114 5.34 1.38 -2.83
C GLY A 114 5.66 2.72 -2.18
N ALA A 115 6.80 2.81 -1.50
CA ALA A 115 7.26 4.07 -0.92
C ALA A 115 7.48 5.17 -1.98
N GLN A 116 7.96 4.80 -3.17
CA GLN A 116 8.13 5.73 -4.29
C GLN A 116 6.78 6.16 -4.88
N ILE A 117 5.79 5.27 -4.95
CA ILE A 117 4.42 5.59 -5.35
C ILE A 117 3.80 6.58 -4.35
N GLN A 118 3.90 6.29 -3.04
CA GLN A 118 3.38 7.16 -1.98
C GLN A 118 4.01 8.57 -2.05
N ALA A 119 5.27 8.69 -2.44
CA ALA A 119 5.92 9.99 -2.61
C ALA A 119 5.35 10.83 -3.76
N VAL A 120 4.74 10.20 -4.77
CA VAL A 120 4.12 10.90 -5.91
C VAL A 120 2.67 11.25 -5.61
N ILE A 121 1.89 10.30 -5.09
CA ILE A 121 0.42 10.43 -5.02
C ILE A 121 -0.15 10.36 -3.60
N GLY A 122 0.66 10.15 -2.57
CA GLY A 122 0.19 9.94 -1.20
C GLY A 122 -0.52 11.12 -0.53
N ALA A 123 -0.40 12.32 -1.11
CA ALA A 123 -1.11 13.52 -0.66
C ALA A 123 -2.36 13.84 -1.52
N VAL A 124 -2.63 13.04 -2.54
CA VAL A 124 -3.79 13.18 -3.42
C VAL A 124 -4.96 12.38 -2.85
N ASP A 125 -6.18 12.89 -3.02
CA ASP A 125 -7.39 12.15 -2.67
C ASP A 125 -7.47 10.86 -3.50
N PRO A 126 -7.52 9.66 -2.89
CA PRO A 126 -7.58 8.39 -3.62
C PRO A 126 -8.83 8.26 -4.51
N ASP A 127 -9.91 8.97 -4.18
CA ASP A 127 -11.15 8.97 -4.96
C ASP A 127 -11.09 9.93 -6.17
N ASP A 128 -10.10 10.84 -6.23
CA ASP A 128 -9.90 11.78 -7.34
C ASP A 128 -8.89 11.22 -8.36
N GLN A 129 -9.39 10.33 -9.22
CA GLN A 129 -8.60 9.68 -10.27
C GLN A 129 -7.90 10.68 -11.20
N TRP A 130 -8.55 11.81 -11.49
CA TRP A 130 -7.97 12.82 -12.37
C TRP A 130 -6.78 13.51 -11.70
N ALA A 131 -6.91 13.90 -10.43
CA ALA A 131 -5.80 14.48 -9.67
C ALA A 131 -4.63 13.49 -9.50
N ILE A 132 -4.91 12.19 -9.38
CA ILE A 132 -3.86 11.17 -9.32
C ILE A 132 -3.06 11.13 -10.64
N TYR A 133 -3.74 11.13 -11.78
CA TYR A 133 -3.06 11.18 -13.07
C TYR A 133 -2.29 12.48 -13.29
N GLU A 134 -2.84 13.62 -12.88
CA GLU A 134 -2.16 14.92 -12.96
C GLU A 134 -0.88 14.93 -12.13
N ALA A 135 -0.89 14.31 -10.94
CA ALA A 135 0.30 14.15 -10.10
C ALA A 135 1.37 13.28 -10.78
N TRP A 136 0.97 12.15 -11.39
CA TRP A 136 1.87 11.31 -12.17
C TRP A 136 2.46 12.02 -13.38
N GLU A 137 1.61 12.68 -14.17
CA GLU A 137 2.03 13.44 -15.35
C GLU A 137 3.02 14.54 -14.95
N THR A 138 2.71 15.29 -13.89
CA THR A 138 3.59 16.35 -13.36
C THR A 138 4.93 15.79 -12.91
N HIS A 139 4.92 14.68 -12.16
CA HIS A 139 6.15 14.04 -11.68
C HIS A 139 7.00 13.54 -12.85
N LEU A 140 6.41 12.78 -13.77
CA LEU A 140 7.12 12.16 -14.89
C LEU A 140 7.65 13.18 -15.90
N HIS A 141 6.94 14.30 -16.12
CA HIS A 141 7.46 15.41 -16.90
C HIS A 141 8.75 16.02 -16.31
N GLN A 142 8.92 15.97 -14.99
CA GLN A 142 10.11 16.51 -14.33
C GLN A 142 11.30 15.55 -14.32
N VAL A 143 11.04 14.24 -14.19
CA VAL A 143 12.11 13.25 -13.98
C VAL A 143 12.52 12.51 -15.25
N LEU A 144 11.62 12.34 -16.23
CA LEU A 144 11.94 11.64 -17.47
C LEU A 144 12.81 12.50 -18.39
N ARG A 145 13.83 11.86 -18.99
CA ARG A 145 14.71 12.47 -19.98
C ARG A 145 14.32 11.99 -21.38
N PHE A 146 13.69 12.87 -22.14
CA PHE A 146 13.31 12.57 -23.52
C PHE A 146 14.39 13.02 -24.53
N PRO A 147 14.50 12.34 -25.69
CA PRO A 147 13.88 11.05 -25.99
C PRO A 147 14.61 9.88 -25.29
N PHE A 148 13.93 8.75 -25.10
CA PHE A 148 14.54 7.53 -24.56
C PHE A 148 14.03 6.26 -25.24
N GLU A 149 14.79 5.17 -25.12
CA GLU A 149 14.44 3.87 -25.67
C GLU A 149 13.67 3.01 -24.66
N ALA A 150 12.61 2.37 -25.13
CA ALA A 150 11.82 1.39 -24.39
C ALA A 150 11.43 0.22 -25.32
N ILE A 151 10.89 -0.84 -24.75
CA ILE A 151 10.25 -1.93 -25.48
C ILE A 151 8.75 -1.98 -25.13
N VAL A 152 7.96 -2.57 -26.03
CA VAL A 152 6.59 -2.97 -25.74
C VAL A 152 6.61 -4.15 -24.77
N ALA A 153 6.17 -3.94 -23.54
CA ALA A 153 6.06 -4.97 -22.51
C ALA A 153 4.74 -5.74 -22.65
N GLU A 154 3.64 -5.03 -22.93
CA GLU A 154 2.33 -5.60 -23.22
C GLU A 154 1.86 -5.15 -24.61
N ALA A 155 1.57 -6.13 -25.47
CA ALA A 155 1.16 -5.86 -26.84
C ALA A 155 -0.36 -5.62 -26.92
N PRO A 156 -0.82 -4.66 -27.75
CA PRO A 156 -2.25 -4.51 -27.97
C PRO A 156 -2.81 -5.75 -28.71
N ASP A 157 -4.05 -6.14 -28.38
CA ASP A 157 -4.75 -7.26 -29.04
C ASP A 157 -4.82 -7.16 -30.57
N ARG A 158 -4.76 -5.92 -31.09
CA ARG A 158 -4.82 -5.62 -32.51
C ARG A 158 -3.79 -4.56 -32.85
N GLY A 159 -3.04 -4.81 -33.92
CA GLY A 159 -2.14 -3.83 -34.50
C GLY A 159 -0.83 -4.45 -34.97
N PRO A 160 0.07 -3.63 -35.52
CA PRO A 160 1.37 -4.09 -36.01
C PRO A 160 2.45 -4.18 -34.91
N LEU A 161 2.15 -3.73 -33.68
CA LEU A 161 3.09 -3.73 -32.55
C LEU A 161 3.00 -5.06 -31.81
N HIS A 162 4.17 -5.64 -31.54
CA HIS A 162 4.32 -6.89 -30.81
C HIS A 162 5.16 -6.67 -29.56
N GLN A 163 5.01 -7.57 -28.59
CA GLN A 163 5.82 -7.58 -27.38
C GLN A 163 7.31 -7.70 -27.77
N GLY A 164 8.15 -6.86 -27.16
CA GLY A 164 9.57 -6.74 -27.45
C GLY A 164 9.94 -5.76 -28.57
N ASP A 165 8.97 -5.20 -29.29
CA ASP A 165 9.25 -4.15 -30.28
C ASP A 165 9.88 -2.93 -29.60
N ARG A 166 10.95 -2.40 -30.20
CA ARG A 166 11.67 -1.22 -29.67
C ARG A 166 11.01 0.08 -30.11
N MET A 167 10.85 0.99 -29.17
CA MET A 167 10.26 2.30 -29.41
C MET A 167 11.13 3.40 -28.84
N THR A 168 11.23 4.52 -29.57
CA THR A 168 11.81 5.75 -29.03
C THR A 168 10.69 6.64 -28.51
N VAL A 169 10.58 6.78 -27.19
CA VAL A 169 9.62 7.64 -26.50
C VAL A 169 10.06 9.10 -26.60
N GLN A 170 9.16 9.98 -27.02
CA GLN A 170 9.46 11.38 -27.35
C GLN A 170 8.92 12.38 -26.32
N ALA A 171 7.71 12.16 -25.80
CA ALA A 171 7.06 12.99 -24.79
C ALA A 171 5.80 12.29 -24.26
N ILE A 172 5.34 12.68 -23.07
CA ILE A 172 3.96 12.46 -22.63
C ILE A 172 3.09 13.48 -23.37
N THR A 173 1.93 13.05 -23.86
CA THR A 173 1.08 13.87 -24.75
C THR A 173 -0.37 13.93 -24.36
N ASP A 174 -0.85 12.92 -23.63
CA ASP A 174 -2.25 12.83 -23.24
C ASP A 174 -2.42 11.90 -22.03
N THR A 175 -3.61 11.89 -21.47
CA THR A 175 -4.01 11.02 -20.37
C THR A 175 -5.36 10.38 -20.73
N ASP A 176 -5.44 9.06 -20.60
CA ASP A 176 -6.66 8.27 -20.84
C ASP A 176 -7.03 7.52 -19.56
N ASP A 177 -8.30 7.53 -19.17
CA ASP A 177 -8.73 6.91 -17.91
C ASP A 177 -8.48 5.40 -17.87
N LEU A 178 -8.55 4.71 -19.02
CA LEU A 178 -8.38 3.26 -19.12
C LEU A 178 -6.94 2.84 -19.40
N ARG A 179 -6.17 3.68 -20.10
CA ARG A 179 -4.80 3.38 -20.57
C ARG A 179 -3.72 4.23 -19.91
N GLY A 180 -4.12 5.13 -19.03
CA GLY A 180 -3.24 6.05 -18.32
C GLY A 180 -2.55 7.05 -19.24
N LEU A 181 -1.33 7.42 -18.86
CA LEU A 181 -0.51 8.36 -19.61
C LEU A 181 -0.15 7.82 -20.98
N ILE A 182 -0.44 8.61 -22.00
CA ILE A 182 -0.18 8.32 -23.40
C ILE A 182 1.08 9.08 -23.83
N VAL A 183 2.02 8.35 -24.43
CA VAL A 183 3.28 8.90 -24.93
C VAL A 183 3.35 8.88 -26.46
N ALA A 184 3.88 9.97 -27.03
CA ALA A 184 4.30 9.98 -28.42
C ALA A 184 5.58 9.16 -28.57
N CYS A 185 5.58 8.20 -29.49
CA CYS A 185 6.68 7.30 -29.76
C CYS A 185 7.03 7.27 -31.25
N THR A 186 8.26 6.86 -31.55
CA THR A 186 8.68 6.48 -32.91
C THR A 186 8.98 5.00 -32.96
N HIS A 187 8.32 4.27 -33.87
CA HIS A 187 8.59 2.86 -34.17
C HIS A 187 8.81 2.71 -35.68
N GLN A 188 9.93 2.10 -36.09
CA GLN A 188 10.27 1.89 -37.52
C GLN A 188 10.10 3.15 -38.40
N ARG A 189 10.48 4.33 -37.87
CA ARG A 189 10.35 5.65 -38.53
C ARG A 189 8.92 6.21 -38.66
N HIS A 190 7.93 5.55 -38.07
CA HIS A 190 6.56 6.04 -37.97
C HIS A 190 6.29 6.60 -36.57
N ARG A 191 5.59 7.74 -36.51
CA ARG A 191 5.08 8.29 -35.25
C ARG A 191 3.82 7.53 -34.85
N THR A 192 3.74 7.15 -33.58
CA THR A 192 2.56 6.53 -32.98
C THR A 192 2.37 7.07 -31.57
N HIS A 193 1.19 6.87 -31.00
CA HIS A 193 0.94 7.06 -29.57
C HIS A 193 0.79 5.69 -28.92
N PHE A 194 1.26 5.57 -27.67
CA PHE A 194 1.23 4.30 -26.96
C PHE A 194 1.07 4.54 -25.45
N PRO A 195 0.37 3.66 -24.71
CA PRO A 195 0.29 3.75 -23.26
C PRO A 195 1.67 3.59 -22.62
N LEU A 196 2.03 4.46 -21.68
CA LEU A 196 3.30 4.35 -20.96
C LEU A 196 3.32 3.12 -20.04
N CYS A 197 2.17 2.69 -19.54
CA CYS A 197 2.04 1.50 -18.67
C CYS A 197 2.41 0.20 -19.40
N ASP A 198 2.35 0.19 -20.73
CA ASP A 198 2.62 -0.98 -21.56
C ASP A 198 4.07 -1.00 -22.08
N LEU A 199 4.92 -0.09 -21.60
CA LEU A 199 6.32 0.05 -21.98
C LEU A 199 7.28 -0.31 -20.86
N GLU A 200 8.44 -0.87 -21.23
CA GLU A 200 9.53 -1.16 -20.30
C GLU A 200 10.86 -0.58 -20.81
N VAL A 201 11.59 0.10 -19.93
CA VAL A 201 12.95 0.56 -20.20
C VAL A 201 13.91 -0.53 -19.72
N LEU A 202 14.54 -1.27 -20.63
CA LEU A 202 15.41 -2.41 -20.24
C LEU A 202 16.78 -2.02 -19.68
N ASP A 203 17.29 -0.83 -20.00
CA ASP A 203 18.58 -0.40 -19.48
C ASP A 203 18.44 0.10 -18.04
N HIS A 204 18.76 -0.75 -17.07
CA HIS A 204 18.76 -0.41 -15.64
C HIS A 204 19.67 0.77 -15.26
N ARG A 205 20.59 1.20 -16.15
CA ARG A 205 21.42 2.39 -15.93
C ARG A 205 20.79 3.67 -16.47
N SER A 206 19.71 3.55 -17.22
CA SER A 206 18.95 4.69 -17.71
C SER A 206 18.32 5.44 -16.54
N PRO A 207 18.39 6.78 -16.50
CA PRO A 207 17.68 7.57 -15.49
C PRO A 207 16.16 7.44 -15.60
N ASN A 208 15.65 6.89 -16.71
CA ASN A 208 14.22 6.67 -16.93
C ASN A 208 13.76 5.27 -16.53
N HIS A 209 14.69 4.35 -16.19
CA HIS A 209 14.33 2.98 -15.80
C HIS A 209 13.37 2.98 -14.61
N ASP A 210 13.82 3.54 -13.48
CA ASP A 210 13.03 3.49 -12.24
C ASP A 210 11.74 4.32 -12.36
N PRO A 211 11.74 5.57 -12.84
CA PRO A 211 10.48 6.34 -12.95
C PRO A 211 9.42 5.65 -13.81
N VAL A 212 9.79 5.04 -14.95
CA VAL A 212 8.83 4.31 -15.79
C VAL A 212 8.36 3.05 -15.07
N LYS A 213 9.27 2.26 -14.49
CA LYS A 213 8.91 1.06 -13.73
C LYS A 213 7.92 1.37 -12.61
N ILE A 214 8.17 2.44 -11.84
CA ILE A 214 7.32 2.83 -10.71
C ILE A 214 5.92 3.24 -11.15
N TYR A 215 5.81 4.00 -12.24
CA TYR A 215 4.51 4.31 -12.83
C TYR A 215 3.76 3.05 -13.29
N VAL A 216 4.45 2.12 -13.96
CA VAL A 216 3.88 0.83 -14.41
C VAL A 216 3.39 0.00 -13.22
N VAL A 217 4.20 -0.10 -12.16
CA VAL A 217 3.83 -0.83 -10.93
C VAL A 217 2.61 -0.21 -10.27
N TRP A 218 2.53 1.12 -10.15
CA TRP A 218 1.33 1.77 -9.65
C TRP A 218 0.11 1.45 -10.53
N PHE A 219 0.24 1.61 -11.84
CA PHE A 219 -0.87 1.43 -12.77
C PHE A 219 -1.47 0.02 -12.70
N ALA A 220 -0.61 -0.99 -12.48
CA ALA A 220 -1.02 -2.38 -12.35
C ALA A 220 -1.70 -2.73 -11.00
N ASN A 221 -1.53 -1.91 -9.96
CA ASN A 221 -1.99 -2.21 -8.59
C ASN A 221 -3.04 -1.22 -8.05
N ARG A 222 -3.53 -0.29 -8.87
CA ARG A 222 -4.56 0.68 -8.49
C ARG A 222 -5.98 0.14 -8.66
#